data_AF-A0A1E3B629-F1
#
_entry.id   AF-A0A1E3B629-F1
#
_cell.length_a   1.000
_cell.length_b   1.000
_cell.length_c   1.000
_cell.angle_alpha   90.00
_cell.angle_beta   90.00
_cell.angle_gamma   90.00
#
_symmetry.space_group_name_H-M   'P 1'
#
loop_
_entity.id
_entity.type
_entity.pdbx_description
1 polymer ?
#
loop_
_entity_poly.entity_id
_entity_poly.type
_entity_poly.pdbx_seq_one_letter_code
_entity_poly.pdbx_strand_id
1 'polypeptide(L)'
;MISRDPEEPLHVLDLPQIYTKPSGTELMKAIDLLAIKPRSFSTDAETTKTPSVDPSGVTRYLTSIISSPLSWLETDALRDAVWDAASARLSERCGRTAMPAMSRVFTVPTTGGEHFTLTLHEPSLTADNLGMKTWVSSYLLSHRLLTVLDTTPQLVPSTTTTPHTEGKLRALELGAGTGLVGLSFAALRGKSATIHLTDLPPIVPNLAHNASLNVELLNSTGATVTTGILDWSVVPDPLPTPEEQYDIILAADSLYSPSHPELLVNAITHWLSRGPNARVVLEMPLRESYLPQVEELRQRLGKLGLAVVEEGEETGYDDWETADGSAVAVRCTALAVSEQRKANERKNDARRMAKFHIDAECTGDTQEDCEVNGRRVVLRDNKVYLQNARSSTSQAQSQSHTAECFYIDYPETEETKHLKRGLGLVTTISNNPPALGWIYVDKNTHELKYGNRSQSIEHVVGPWDWTGDEKTVVLEDKKGAFVAVEEEDGSGWGVYFDRDGDELAGVLEEQGKLDNAFTPVVLKRNLNG
;
A
#
# COMPACT_ATOMS: atom_id res chain seq x y z
N MET A 1 -32.55 57.70 22.35
CA MET A 1 -31.51 56.67 22.16
C MET A 1 -32.23 55.34 22.07
N ILE A 2 -32.41 54.84 20.85
CA ILE A 2 -32.93 53.49 20.62
C ILE A 2 -31.74 52.57 20.90
N SER A 3 -31.83 51.70 21.92
CA SER A 3 -30.78 50.73 22.19
C SER A 3 -30.78 49.70 21.07
N ARG A 4 -29.65 49.58 20.35
CA ARG A 4 -29.45 48.56 19.32
C ARG A 4 -29.57 47.17 19.93
N ASP A 5 -30.24 46.27 19.22
CA ASP A 5 -30.32 44.87 19.60
C ASP A 5 -28.90 44.26 19.53
N PRO A 6 -28.36 43.68 20.61
CA PRO A 6 -27.01 43.13 20.62
C PRO A 6 -26.77 41.96 19.65
N GLU A 7 -27.83 41.44 19.00
CA GLU A 7 -27.73 40.36 18.00
C GLU A 7 -27.68 40.84 16.53
N GLU A 8 -27.87 42.13 16.25
CA GLU A 8 -27.85 42.64 14.87
C GLU A 8 -26.41 42.80 14.34
N PRO A 9 -26.07 42.27 13.15
CA PRO A 9 -24.73 42.39 12.58
C PRO A 9 -24.32 43.87 12.42
N LEU A 10 -23.06 44.16 12.68
CA LEU A 10 -22.46 45.47 12.46
C LEU A 10 -22.37 45.74 10.95
N HIS A 11 -22.67 46.96 10.52
CA HIS A 11 -22.37 47.38 9.15
C HIS A 11 -20.97 48.02 9.12
N VAL A 12 -20.28 47.99 7.98
CA VAL A 12 -18.94 48.64 7.85
C VAL A 12 -18.94 50.13 8.14
N LEU A 13 -20.12 50.77 8.13
CA LEU A 13 -20.31 52.17 8.50
C LEU A 13 -20.31 52.40 10.02
N ASP A 14 -20.53 51.35 10.80
CA ASP A 14 -20.43 51.36 12.26
C ASP A 14 -18.97 51.26 12.74
N LEU A 15 -18.06 50.89 11.84
CA LEU A 15 -16.63 50.81 12.12
C LEU A 15 -15.94 52.19 12.03
N PRO A 16 -14.76 52.38 12.66
CA PRO A 16 -14.01 53.63 12.60
C PRO A 16 -13.69 54.05 11.16
N GLN A 17 -14.13 55.24 10.77
CA GLN A 17 -13.92 55.73 9.40
C GLN A 17 -12.63 56.53 9.28
N ILE A 18 -11.85 56.30 8.23
CA ILE A 18 -10.53 56.93 8.00
C ILE A 18 -10.58 58.46 8.09
N TYR A 19 -11.66 59.09 7.59
CA TYR A 19 -11.81 60.55 7.60
C TYR A 19 -11.93 61.13 9.03
N THR A 20 -12.26 60.31 10.04
CA THR A 20 -12.30 60.74 11.45
C THR A 20 -10.94 60.62 12.15
N LYS A 21 -9.91 60.11 11.46
CA LYS A 21 -8.55 59.90 11.98
C LYS A 21 -8.54 59.07 13.29
N PRO A 22 -9.10 57.85 13.29
CA PRO A 22 -9.14 56.99 14.48
C PRO A 22 -7.75 56.56 14.94
N SER A 23 -7.59 56.24 16.22
CA SER A 23 -6.33 55.69 16.74
C SER A 23 -5.98 54.35 16.07
N GLY A 24 -4.70 53.99 16.06
CA GLY A 24 -4.26 52.69 15.53
C GLY A 24 -4.90 51.51 16.26
N THR A 25 -5.13 51.63 17.57
CA THR A 25 -5.83 50.61 18.36
C THR A 25 -7.28 50.43 17.95
N GLU A 26 -8.00 51.51 17.61
CA GLU A 26 -9.38 51.43 17.11
C GLU A 26 -9.44 50.77 15.73
N LEU A 27 -8.50 51.10 14.84
CA LEU A 27 -8.39 50.46 13.54
C LEU A 27 -8.08 48.97 13.67
N MET A 28 -7.10 48.59 14.49
CA MET A 28 -6.75 47.18 14.70
C MET A 28 -7.94 46.39 15.25
N LYS A 29 -8.65 46.90 16.26
CA LYS A 29 -9.88 46.26 16.76
C LYS A 29 -10.94 46.08 15.68
N ALA A 30 -11.13 47.09 14.82
CA ALA A 30 -12.08 47.01 13.71
C ALA A 30 -11.64 45.99 12.65
N ILE A 31 -10.35 45.94 12.32
CA ILE A 31 -9.77 44.98 11.37
C ILE A 31 -9.85 43.55 11.93
N ASP A 32 -9.65 43.36 13.23
CA ASP A 32 -9.77 42.07 13.91
C ASP A 32 -11.21 41.53 13.89
N LEU A 33 -12.22 42.40 13.99
CA LEU A 33 -13.63 42.02 13.79
C LEU A 33 -13.92 41.51 12.37
N LEU A 34 -13.08 41.88 11.40
CA LEU A 34 -13.19 41.44 10.01
C LEU A 34 -12.39 40.16 9.73
N ALA A 35 -11.75 39.54 10.72
CA ALA A 35 -11.04 38.28 10.54
C ALA A 35 -11.99 37.17 10.11
N ILE A 36 -11.68 36.50 9.00
CA ILE A 36 -12.40 35.27 8.65
C ILE A 36 -11.87 34.17 9.56
N LYS A 37 -12.73 33.68 10.46
CA LYS A 37 -12.43 32.45 11.20
C LYS A 37 -12.43 31.29 10.20
N PRO A 38 -11.40 30.43 10.22
CA PRO A 38 -11.40 29.20 9.44
C PRO A 38 -12.67 28.42 9.75
N ARG A 39 -13.40 27.95 8.73
CA ARG A 39 -14.57 27.11 8.96
C ARG A 39 -14.09 25.84 9.66
N SER A 40 -14.79 25.44 10.72
CA SER A 40 -14.61 24.11 11.31
C SER A 40 -15.17 23.09 10.32
N PHE A 41 -14.50 21.96 10.15
CA PHE A 41 -15.01 20.83 9.37
C PHE A 41 -16.21 20.13 10.07
N SER A 42 -16.56 20.54 11.30
CA SER A 42 -17.69 20.04 12.09
C SER A 42 -18.99 20.81 11.81
N THR A 43 -20.12 20.12 11.92
CA THR A 43 -21.47 20.72 11.98
C THR A 43 -21.76 21.46 13.29
N ASP A 44 -21.00 21.15 14.35
CA ASP A 44 -21.25 21.60 15.72
C ASP A 44 -20.35 22.78 16.15
N ALA A 45 -20.04 23.69 15.22
CA ALA A 45 -19.26 24.87 15.57
C ALA A 45 -20.03 25.75 16.57
N GLU A 46 -19.63 25.72 17.84
CA GLU A 46 -20.05 26.73 18.82
C GLU A 46 -19.66 28.11 18.29
N THR A 47 -20.66 28.87 17.86
CA THR A 47 -20.53 30.26 17.46
C THR A 47 -20.15 31.07 18.70
N THR A 48 -18.85 31.26 18.89
CA THR A 48 -18.33 32.27 19.81
C THR A 48 -18.98 33.60 19.45
N LYS A 49 -19.80 34.14 20.38
CA LYS A 49 -20.59 35.37 20.32
C LYS A 49 -19.72 36.61 20.09
N THR A 50 -19.12 36.69 18.91
CA THR A 50 -18.37 37.85 18.42
C THR A 50 -19.33 38.59 17.50
N PRO A 51 -19.45 39.93 17.58
CA PRO A 51 -20.31 40.68 16.68
C PRO A 51 -19.93 40.37 15.22
N SER A 52 -20.86 39.84 14.44
CA SER A 52 -20.63 39.61 13.02
C SER A 52 -20.75 40.94 12.27
N VAL A 53 -19.90 41.16 11.27
CA VAL A 53 -19.99 42.31 10.37
C VAL A 53 -20.64 41.85 9.07
N ASP A 54 -21.62 42.61 8.58
CA ASP A 54 -22.22 42.40 7.26
C ASP A 54 -21.11 42.39 6.18
N PRO A 55 -20.98 41.32 5.37
CA PRO A 55 -19.96 41.23 4.33
C PRO A 55 -20.07 42.35 3.27
N SER A 56 -21.24 42.98 3.13
CA SER A 56 -21.47 44.13 2.25
C SER A 56 -20.51 45.28 2.56
N GLY A 57 -19.71 45.68 1.57
CA GLY A 57 -18.82 46.83 1.68
C GLY A 57 -17.51 46.59 2.43
N VAL A 58 -17.26 45.40 3.00
CA VAL A 58 -16.02 45.07 3.72
C VAL A 58 -14.79 45.23 2.83
N THR A 59 -14.83 44.70 1.60
CA THR A 59 -13.74 44.86 0.61
C THR A 59 -13.43 46.34 0.37
N ARG A 60 -14.46 47.17 0.22
CA ARG A 60 -14.28 48.61 -0.01
C ARG A 60 -13.68 49.31 1.21
N TYR A 61 -14.11 48.92 2.41
CA TYR A 61 -13.59 49.44 3.67
C TYR A 61 -12.11 49.09 3.85
N LEU A 62 -11.72 47.82 3.67
CA LEU A 62 -10.33 47.37 3.76
C LEU A 62 -9.43 48.06 2.72
N THR A 63 -9.87 48.14 1.46
CA THR A 63 -9.14 48.86 0.40
C THR A 63 -8.98 50.35 0.74
N SER A 64 -9.96 50.98 1.40
CA SER A 64 -9.82 52.36 1.84
C SER A 64 -8.71 52.52 2.89
N ILE A 65 -8.55 51.56 3.80
CA ILE A 65 -7.47 51.57 4.82
C ILE A 65 -6.11 51.39 4.15
N ILE A 66 -6.00 50.42 3.24
CA ILE A 66 -4.76 50.11 2.51
C ILE A 66 -4.31 51.29 1.64
N SER A 67 -5.26 51.99 1.01
CA SER A 67 -4.96 53.15 0.15
C SER A 67 -4.70 54.45 0.91
N SER A 68 -4.97 54.51 2.21
CA SER A 68 -4.71 55.68 3.04
C SER A 68 -3.25 55.75 3.46
N PRO A 69 -2.60 56.93 3.44
CA PRO A 69 -1.24 57.09 3.96
C PRO A 69 -1.16 56.96 5.49
N LEU A 70 -2.31 56.90 6.19
CA LEU A 70 -2.41 56.80 7.66
C LEU A 70 -1.55 57.85 8.41
N SER A 71 -1.36 59.03 7.82
CA SER A 71 -0.37 60.03 8.26
C SER A 71 -0.62 60.64 9.64
N TRP A 72 -1.77 60.37 10.26
CA TRP A 72 -2.08 60.78 11.63
C TRP A 72 -1.63 59.76 12.69
N LEU A 73 -1.16 58.57 12.28
CA LEU A 73 -0.57 57.58 13.17
C LEU A 73 0.90 57.90 13.44
N GLU A 74 1.31 57.79 14.70
CA GLU A 74 2.57 58.36 15.21
C GLU A 74 3.84 57.67 14.70
N THR A 75 3.78 56.39 14.34
CA THR A 75 4.96 55.58 13.99
C THR A 75 4.78 54.82 12.68
N ASP A 76 5.86 54.63 11.92
CA ASP A 76 5.86 53.77 10.73
C ASP A 76 5.46 52.33 11.10
N ALA A 77 6.00 51.79 12.20
CA ALA A 77 5.68 50.44 12.66
C ALA A 77 4.17 50.21 12.92
N LEU A 78 3.46 51.21 13.46
CA LEU A 78 2.01 51.11 13.65
C LEU A 78 1.25 51.21 12.33
N ARG A 79 1.74 52.01 11.37
CA ARG A 79 1.16 52.09 10.03
C ARG A 79 1.31 50.76 9.29
N ASP A 80 2.51 50.18 9.33
CA ASP A 80 2.81 48.88 8.73
C ASP A 80 1.92 47.79 9.33
N ALA A 81 1.80 47.71 10.66
CA ALA A 81 0.92 46.74 11.31
C ALA A 81 -0.56 46.86 10.88
N VAL A 82 -1.08 48.08 10.73
CA VAL A 82 -2.45 48.32 10.27
C VAL A 82 -2.62 47.93 8.80
N TRP A 83 -1.66 48.30 7.94
CA TRP A 83 -1.68 47.92 6.52
C TRP A 83 -1.57 46.41 6.33
N ASP A 84 -0.69 45.74 7.06
CA ASP A 84 -0.51 44.29 7.03
C ASP A 84 -1.78 43.59 7.49
N ALA A 85 -2.37 44.02 8.60
CA ALA A 85 -3.62 43.45 9.11
C ALA A 85 -4.77 43.64 8.12
N ALA A 86 -4.95 44.86 7.58
CA ALA A 86 -6.00 45.13 6.59
C ALA A 86 -5.81 44.34 5.29
N SER A 87 -4.57 44.22 4.82
CA SER A 87 -4.21 43.44 3.63
C SER A 87 -4.46 41.95 3.86
N ALA A 88 -4.12 41.41 5.03
CA ALA A 88 -4.42 40.03 5.40
C ALA A 88 -5.93 39.75 5.38
N ARG A 89 -6.75 40.62 6.00
CA ARG A 89 -8.23 40.49 5.96
C ARG A 89 -8.79 40.55 4.55
N LEU A 90 -8.18 41.34 3.66
CA LEU A 90 -8.59 41.42 2.26
C LEU A 90 -8.21 40.13 1.52
N SER A 91 -6.99 39.64 1.71
CA SER A 91 -6.49 38.39 1.12
C SER A 91 -7.28 37.15 1.55
N GLU A 92 -7.71 37.07 2.82
CA GLU A 92 -8.61 36.02 3.33
C GLU A 92 -9.91 35.90 2.50
N ARG A 93 -10.35 36.99 1.84
CA ARG A 93 -11.58 37.07 1.03
C ARG A 93 -11.33 36.82 -0.46
N CYS A 94 -10.10 36.59 -0.87
CA CYS A 94 -9.73 36.35 -2.27
C CYS A 94 -9.64 34.85 -2.62
N GLY A 95 -10.10 33.97 -1.72
CA GLY A 95 -10.06 32.51 -1.87
C GLY A 95 -8.84 31.86 -1.19
N ARG A 96 -8.85 30.53 -1.03
CA ARG A 96 -7.86 29.79 -0.23
C ARG A 96 -6.41 29.94 -0.73
N THR A 97 -6.21 30.13 -2.03
CA THR A 97 -4.88 30.34 -2.66
C THR A 97 -4.28 31.71 -2.37
N ALA A 98 -5.11 32.70 -2.03
CA ALA A 98 -4.66 34.03 -1.62
C ALA A 98 -4.52 34.17 -0.09
N MET A 99 -5.03 33.21 0.68
CA MET A 99 -5.02 33.22 2.14
C MET A 99 -3.59 32.99 2.68
N PRO A 100 -3.15 33.76 3.70
CA PRO A 100 -1.85 33.54 4.34
C PRO A 100 -1.79 32.20 5.09
N ALA A 101 -0.58 31.85 5.53
CA ALA A 101 -0.36 30.72 6.43
C ALA A 101 -1.23 30.87 7.69
N MET A 102 -1.73 29.74 8.19
CA MET A 102 -2.70 29.70 9.27
C MET A 102 -2.45 28.51 10.18
N SER A 103 -2.87 28.62 11.44
CA SER A 103 -2.95 27.48 12.35
C SER A 103 -4.41 27.19 12.66
N ARG A 104 -4.80 25.93 12.56
CA ARG A 104 -6.17 25.45 12.81
C ARG A 104 -6.18 24.51 13.99
N VAL A 105 -7.29 24.53 14.74
CA VAL A 105 -7.55 23.60 15.83
C VAL A 105 -8.60 22.60 15.35
N PHE A 106 -8.26 21.33 15.40
CA PHE A 106 -9.12 20.21 15.03
C PHE A 106 -9.56 19.49 16.28
N THR A 107 -10.88 19.34 16.46
CA THR A 107 -11.45 18.56 17.56
C THR A 107 -11.62 17.12 17.11
N VAL A 108 -11.14 16.17 17.91
CA VAL A 108 -11.23 14.73 17.62
C VAL A 108 -11.92 14.03 18.79
N PRO A 109 -12.94 13.19 18.55
CA PRO A 109 -13.64 12.47 19.61
C PRO A 109 -12.77 11.37 20.24
N THR A 110 -13.05 11.04 21.51
CA THR A 110 -12.45 9.92 22.24
C THR A 110 -13.49 8.90 22.69
N THR A 111 -13.02 7.72 23.08
CA THR A 111 -13.84 6.69 23.72
C THR A 111 -14.41 7.23 25.03
N GLY A 112 -15.73 7.44 25.10
CA GLY A 112 -16.41 8.00 26.28
C GLY A 112 -17.16 9.31 26.02
N GLY A 113 -17.11 9.86 24.81
CA GLY A 113 -17.83 11.07 24.44
C GLY A 113 -17.11 12.37 24.84
N GLU A 114 -15.85 12.28 25.26
CA GLU A 114 -14.96 13.44 25.38
C GLU A 114 -14.27 13.72 24.04
N HIS A 115 -13.51 14.81 23.98
CA HIS A 115 -12.75 15.22 22.81
C HIS A 115 -11.36 15.73 23.20
N PHE A 116 -10.39 15.59 22.31
CA PHE A 116 -9.13 16.34 22.38
C PHE A 116 -8.99 17.26 21.17
N THR A 117 -8.04 18.18 21.26
CA THR A 117 -7.76 19.13 20.19
C THR A 117 -6.35 18.97 19.66
N LEU A 118 -6.18 19.00 18.34
CA LEU A 118 -4.90 19.08 17.67
C LEU A 118 -4.74 20.44 16.99
N THR A 119 -3.60 21.09 17.18
CA THR A 119 -3.26 22.32 16.47
C THR A 119 -2.33 22.00 15.31
N LEU A 120 -2.74 22.33 14.09
CA LEU A 120 -1.93 22.12 12.88
C LEU A 120 -1.67 23.44 12.17
N HIS A 121 -0.43 23.65 11.76
CA HIS A 121 0.00 24.72 10.89
C HIS A 121 -0.14 24.31 9.42
N GLU A 122 -0.83 25.15 8.67
CA GLU A 122 -0.97 25.09 7.22
C GLU A 122 -0.31 26.34 6.60
N PRO A 123 0.80 26.20 5.85
CA PRO A 123 1.38 27.31 5.12
C PRO A 123 0.45 27.81 4.01
N SER A 124 0.78 28.97 3.43
CA SER A 124 0.04 29.53 2.31
C SER A 124 -0.04 28.55 1.14
N LEU A 125 -1.23 28.39 0.55
CA LEU A 125 -1.47 27.42 -0.51
C LEU A 125 -0.95 27.96 -1.86
N THR A 126 0.24 27.51 -2.26
CA THR A 126 0.79 27.70 -3.60
C THR A 126 0.69 26.40 -4.40
N ALA A 127 0.86 26.46 -5.73
CA ALA A 127 0.77 25.28 -6.60
C ALA A 127 1.70 24.13 -6.15
N ASP A 128 2.84 24.46 -5.57
CA ASP A 128 3.85 23.51 -5.10
C ASP A 128 3.58 22.96 -3.68
N ASN A 129 2.59 23.50 -2.95
CA ASN A 129 2.33 23.22 -1.52
C ASN A 129 0.98 22.52 -1.26
N LEU A 130 0.40 21.84 -2.26
CA LEU A 130 -0.89 21.13 -2.12
C LEU A 130 -0.90 20.11 -0.96
N GLY A 131 0.23 19.46 -0.68
CA GLY A 131 0.38 18.51 0.42
C GLY A 131 0.42 19.13 1.82
N MET A 132 0.45 20.47 1.92
CA MET A 132 0.54 21.18 3.21
C MET A 132 -0.81 21.73 3.71
N LYS A 133 -1.91 21.47 2.98
CA LYS A 133 -3.29 21.74 3.41
C LYS A 133 -3.87 20.50 4.08
N THR A 134 -4.63 20.68 5.16
CA THR A 134 -5.48 19.60 5.68
C THR A 134 -6.73 19.47 4.80
N TRP A 135 -6.99 18.23 4.35
CA TRP A 135 -8.13 17.89 3.50
C TRP A 135 -9.25 17.25 4.32
N VAL A 136 -10.49 17.37 3.83
CA VAL A 136 -11.70 16.85 4.48
C VAL A 136 -11.58 15.36 4.81
N SER A 137 -11.02 14.56 3.91
CA SER A 137 -10.83 13.12 4.13
C SER A 137 -9.94 12.82 5.35
N SER A 138 -8.91 13.63 5.60
CA SER A 138 -8.09 13.48 6.82
C SER A 138 -8.89 13.76 8.08
N TYR A 139 -9.81 14.74 8.04
CA TYR A 139 -10.69 15.05 9.15
C TYR A 139 -11.71 13.94 9.41
N LEU A 140 -12.40 13.46 8.38
CA LEU A 140 -13.35 12.35 8.51
C LEU A 140 -12.66 11.08 9.02
N LEU A 141 -11.50 10.73 8.45
CA LEU A 141 -10.75 9.57 8.90
C LEU A 141 -10.34 9.68 10.37
N SER A 142 -9.89 10.86 10.82
CA SER A 142 -9.52 11.08 12.23
C SER A 142 -10.67 10.79 13.21
N HIS A 143 -11.92 11.00 12.80
CA HIS A 143 -13.11 10.68 13.60
C HIS A 143 -13.43 9.19 13.58
N ARG A 144 -13.26 8.53 12.42
CA ARG A 144 -13.51 7.10 12.24
C ARG A 144 -12.49 6.18 12.92
N LEU A 145 -11.31 6.70 13.29
CA LEU A 145 -10.29 5.88 13.96
C LEU A 145 -10.81 5.15 15.20
N LEU A 146 -11.80 5.71 15.92
CA LEU A 146 -12.44 5.05 17.06
C LEU A 146 -13.14 3.73 16.68
N THR A 147 -13.85 3.67 15.55
CA THR A 147 -14.63 2.50 15.15
C THR A 147 -13.76 1.45 14.45
N VAL A 148 -12.84 1.91 13.61
CA VAL A 148 -12.02 1.04 12.76
C VAL A 148 -10.96 0.26 13.55
N LEU A 149 -10.46 0.84 14.65
CA LEU A 149 -9.34 0.26 15.41
C LEU A 149 -9.75 -0.75 16.48
N ASP A 150 -10.97 -0.66 17.01
CA ASP A 150 -11.43 -1.52 18.11
C ASP A 150 -12.08 -2.82 17.65
N THR A 151 -12.38 -2.96 16.36
CA THR A 151 -13.03 -4.14 15.79
C THR A 151 -12.00 -5.12 15.27
N THR A 152 -11.97 -6.39 15.72
CA THR A 152 -11.15 -7.43 15.06
C THR A 152 -11.97 -8.01 13.88
N PRO A 153 -11.49 -7.92 12.63
CA PRO A 153 -12.25 -8.41 11.48
C PRO A 153 -12.56 -9.91 11.59
N GLN A 154 -13.81 -10.29 11.32
CA GLN A 154 -14.27 -11.69 11.36
C GLN A 154 -13.66 -12.59 10.27
N LEU A 155 -12.75 -12.07 9.45
CA LEU A 155 -12.03 -12.83 8.42
C LEU A 155 -10.98 -13.80 9.00
N VAL A 156 -10.65 -13.67 10.29
CA VAL A 156 -9.76 -14.58 11.02
C VAL A 156 -10.59 -15.51 11.91
N PRO A 157 -10.60 -16.85 11.70
CA PRO A 157 -11.29 -17.77 12.59
C PRO A 157 -10.66 -17.75 13.99
N SER A 158 -11.48 -17.58 15.02
CA SER A 158 -11.09 -17.46 16.43
C SER A 158 -10.42 -18.70 17.05
N THR A 159 -10.12 -19.74 16.28
CA THR A 159 -9.72 -21.06 16.81
C THR A 159 -8.22 -21.35 16.78
N THR A 160 -7.37 -20.45 16.27
CA THR A 160 -5.95 -20.79 16.05
C THR A 160 -4.91 -19.74 16.47
N THR A 161 -5.24 -18.80 17.34
CA THR A 161 -4.21 -17.88 17.86
C THR A 161 -4.35 -17.71 19.36
N THR A 162 -3.37 -18.25 20.08
CA THR A 162 -2.93 -17.64 21.34
C THR A 162 -2.74 -16.14 21.08
N PRO A 163 -3.35 -15.24 21.88
CA PRO A 163 -3.19 -13.82 21.69
C PRO A 163 -1.72 -13.45 21.97
N HIS A 164 -0.90 -13.34 20.92
CA HIS A 164 0.36 -12.61 21.03
C HIS A 164 0.02 -11.11 21.00
N THR A 165 -0.40 -10.59 22.14
CA THR A 165 -0.51 -9.15 22.42
C THR A 165 0.43 -8.79 23.56
N GLU A 166 1.72 -9.04 23.41
CA GLU A 166 2.75 -8.50 24.30
C GLU A 166 3.54 -7.35 23.65
N GLY A 167 3.34 -7.08 22.35
CA GLY A 167 4.00 -6.00 21.61
C GLY A 167 3.14 -4.74 21.45
N LYS A 168 3.79 -3.58 21.46
CA LYS A 168 3.20 -2.27 21.11
C LYS A 168 2.89 -2.24 19.60
N LEU A 169 1.66 -1.88 19.21
CA LEU A 169 1.25 -1.81 17.80
C LEU A 169 2.11 -0.81 17.02
N ARG A 170 2.45 -1.13 15.77
CA ARG A 170 3.22 -0.24 14.90
C ARG A 170 2.38 0.25 13.74
N ALA A 171 2.23 1.56 13.61
CA ALA A 171 1.49 2.18 12.53
C ALA A 171 2.39 3.03 11.62
N LEU A 172 1.99 3.13 10.35
CA LEU A 172 2.58 4.00 9.34
C LEU A 172 1.47 4.83 8.71
N GLU A 173 1.67 6.13 8.58
CA GLU A 173 0.82 6.98 7.74
C GLU A 173 1.56 7.31 6.44
N LEU A 174 0.95 6.97 5.30
CA LEU A 174 1.45 7.27 3.97
C LEU A 174 0.81 8.56 3.46
N GLY A 175 1.62 9.56 3.10
CA GLY A 175 1.11 10.84 2.60
C GLY A 175 0.39 11.62 3.70
N ALA A 176 1.06 11.76 4.85
CA ALA A 176 0.48 12.33 6.05
C ALA A 176 0.09 13.81 5.91
N GLY A 177 0.70 14.53 4.97
CA GLY A 177 0.49 15.95 4.73
C GLY A 177 0.76 16.78 6.00
N THR A 178 -0.32 17.24 6.62
CA THR A 178 -0.28 18.00 7.89
C THR A 178 -0.15 17.12 9.12
N GLY A 179 -0.42 15.82 9.02
CA GLY A 179 -0.31 14.83 10.10
C GLY A 179 -1.58 14.62 10.92
N LEU A 180 -2.74 15.16 10.49
CA LEU A 180 -3.98 15.09 11.28
C LEU A 180 -4.37 13.66 11.67
N VAL A 181 -4.35 12.72 10.72
CA VAL A 181 -4.82 11.35 10.96
C VAL A 181 -3.88 10.63 11.92
N GLY A 182 -2.58 10.61 11.64
CA GLY A 182 -1.64 9.88 12.46
C GLY A 182 -1.41 10.49 13.84
N LEU A 183 -1.49 11.82 13.98
CA LEU A 183 -1.49 12.46 15.31
C LEU A 183 -2.75 12.11 16.10
N SER A 184 -3.90 12.03 15.44
CA SER A 184 -5.14 11.56 16.06
C SER A 184 -5.03 10.11 16.51
N PHE A 185 -4.49 9.23 15.65
CA PHE A 185 -4.21 7.84 15.97
C PHE A 185 -3.28 7.73 17.19
N ALA A 186 -2.21 8.53 17.22
CA ALA A 186 -1.25 8.55 18.31
C ALA A 186 -1.91 8.92 19.65
N ALA A 187 -2.69 10.01 19.66
CA ALA A 187 -3.40 10.45 20.87
C ALA A 187 -4.44 9.42 21.33
N LEU A 188 -5.17 8.78 20.42
CA LEU A 188 -6.18 7.77 20.73
C LEU A 188 -5.57 6.48 21.29
N ARG A 189 -4.46 5.99 20.72
CA ARG A 189 -3.83 4.73 21.14
C ARG A 189 -2.84 4.91 22.29
N GLY A 190 -2.31 6.12 22.47
CA GLY A 190 -1.35 6.46 23.50
C GLY A 190 -0.18 5.48 23.55
N LYS A 191 0.19 5.02 24.75
CA LYS A 191 1.28 4.06 24.97
C LYS A 191 1.12 2.70 24.28
N SER A 192 -0.09 2.36 23.81
CA SER A 192 -0.39 1.06 23.19
C SER A 192 0.04 0.97 21.72
N ALA A 193 0.41 2.09 21.09
CA ALA A 193 0.90 2.10 19.71
C ALA A 193 2.03 3.11 19.47
N THR A 194 2.84 2.85 18.45
CA THR A 194 3.78 3.79 17.84
C THR A 194 3.27 4.14 16.44
N ILE A 195 3.54 5.35 15.96
CA ILE A 195 3.24 5.72 14.58
C ILE A 195 4.41 6.46 13.92
N HIS A 196 4.66 6.12 12.67
CA HIS A 196 5.58 6.81 11.78
C HIS A 196 4.78 7.59 10.73
N LEU A 197 4.90 8.91 10.70
CA LEU A 197 4.20 9.79 9.76
C LEU A 197 5.13 10.08 8.59
N THR A 198 4.69 9.80 7.37
CA THR A 198 5.58 9.91 6.21
C THR A 198 4.98 10.73 5.08
N ASP A 199 5.86 11.47 4.41
CA ASP A 199 5.53 12.21 3.20
C ASP A 199 6.80 12.49 2.36
N LEU A 200 6.65 13.25 1.27
CA LEU A 200 7.74 13.70 0.42
C LEU A 200 8.64 14.74 1.12
N PRO A 201 9.92 14.88 0.72
CA PRO A 201 10.89 15.76 1.37
C PRO A 201 10.42 17.21 1.63
N PRO A 202 9.66 17.87 0.73
CA PRO A 202 9.17 19.24 0.99
C PRO A 202 8.17 19.34 2.14
N ILE A 203 7.42 18.27 2.45
CA ILE A 203 6.29 18.28 3.39
C ILE A 203 6.73 17.90 4.80
N VAL A 204 7.72 17.00 4.91
CA VAL A 204 8.21 16.47 6.20
C VAL A 204 8.60 17.54 7.23
N PRO A 205 9.24 18.68 6.87
CA PRO A 205 9.53 19.74 7.83
C PRO A 205 8.28 20.31 8.51
N ASN A 206 7.20 20.56 7.76
CA ASN A 206 5.94 21.06 8.32
C ASN A 206 5.22 19.97 9.13
N LEU A 207 5.28 18.72 8.68
CA LEU A 207 4.77 17.57 9.41
C LEU A 207 5.44 17.42 10.80
N ALA A 208 6.77 17.53 10.86
CA ALA A 208 7.53 17.50 12.10
C ALA A 208 7.19 18.71 13.01
N HIS A 209 7.01 19.89 12.42
CA HIS A 209 6.55 21.07 13.15
C HIS A 209 5.16 20.84 13.78
N ASN A 210 4.21 20.29 13.02
CA ASN A 210 2.87 19.97 13.53
C ASN A 210 2.89 18.91 14.64
N ALA A 211 3.75 17.90 14.54
CA ALA A 211 3.95 16.96 15.64
C ALA A 211 4.47 17.67 16.91
N SER A 212 5.38 18.63 16.77
CA SER A 212 5.93 19.40 17.90
C SER A 212 4.91 20.32 18.57
N LEU A 213 3.97 20.90 17.80
CA LEU A 213 2.89 21.73 18.34
C LEU A 213 1.96 20.97 19.28
N ASN A 214 1.91 19.64 19.17
CA ASN A 214 1.02 18.77 19.94
C ASN A 214 1.76 17.92 20.97
N VAL A 215 3.03 18.24 21.28
CA VAL A 215 3.89 17.42 22.15
C VAL A 215 3.32 17.21 23.55
N GLU A 216 2.63 18.20 24.12
CA GLU A 216 2.03 18.08 25.46
C GLU A 216 0.93 17.00 25.49
N LEU A 217 0.05 16.98 24.48
CA LEU A 217 -0.99 15.96 24.32
C LEU A 217 -0.39 14.57 24.05
N LEU A 218 0.64 14.50 23.19
CA LEU A 218 1.29 13.23 22.88
C LEU A 218 2.00 12.65 24.11
N ASN A 219 2.65 13.50 24.91
CA ASN A 219 3.29 13.08 26.15
C ASN A 219 2.27 12.62 27.20
N SER A 220 1.14 13.33 27.36
CA SER A 220 0.12 12.97 28.36
C SER A 220 -0.55 11.63 28.07
N THR A 221 -0.68 11.27 26.79
CA THR A 221 -1.21 9.96 26.34
C THR A 221 -0.13 8.85 26.31
N GLY A 222 1.15 9.21 26.45
CA GLY A 222 2.28 8.29 26.31
C GLY A 222 2.49 7.80 24.87
N ALA A 223 1.97 8.55 23.90
CA ALA A 223 2.10 8.25 22.48
C ALA A 223 3.55 8.34 22.00
N THR A 224 3.89 7.60 20.95
CA THR A 224 5.19 7.71 20.30
C THR A 224 4.98 8.00 18.82
N VAL A 225 5.42 9.18 18.41
CA VAL A 225 5.29 9.69 17.04
C VAL A 225 6.67 9.96 16.49
N THR A 226 6.91 9.53 15.26
CA THR A 226 8.11 9.87 14.49
C THR A 226 7.68 10.35 13.11
N THR A 227 8.51 11.17 12.47
CA THR A 227 8.25 11.71 11.12
C THR A 227 9.41 11.34 10.20
N GLY A 228 9.14 11.03 8.93
CA GLY A 228 10.17 10.62 7.98
C GLY A 228 9.79 10.81 6.53
N ILE A 229 10.78 10.65 5.65
CA ILE A 229 10.57 10.68 4.21
C ILE A 229 10.21 9.27 3.74
N LEU A 230 9.14 9.15 2.96
CA LEU A 230 8.81 7.92 2.25
C LEU A 230 8.23 8.25 0.89
N ASP A 231 9.02 8.03 -0.15
CA ASP A 231 8.61 8.19 -1.54
C ASP A 231 8.09 6.85 -2.07
N TRP A 232 6.82 6.80 -2.46
CA TRP A 232 6.15 5.58 -2.92
C TRP A 232 6.71 5.05 -4.25
N SER A 233 7.41 5.89 -5.01
CA SER A 233 8.07 5.50 -6.26
C SER A 233 9.38 4.76 -6.05
N VAL A 234 9.93 4.80 -4.83
CA VAL A 234 11.21 4.18 -4.50
C VAL A 234 10.96 2.84 -3.83
N VAL A 235 11.50 1.78 -4.43
CA VAL A 235 11.54 0.44 -3.81
C VAL A 235 12.61 0.45 -2.70
N PRO A 236 12.28 0.05 -1.46
CA PRO A 236 13.28 -0.06 -0.40
C PRO A 236 14.39 -1.05 -0.76
N ASP A 237 15.65 -0.66 -0.55
CA ASP A 237 16.81 -1.53 -0.71
C ASP A 237 17.77 -1.35 0.49
N PRO A 238 17.94 -2.37 1.36
CA PRO A 238 17.27 -3.67 1.31
C PRO A 238 15.76 -3.56 1.59
N LEU A 239 15.01 -4.61 1.22
CA LEU A 239 13.60 -4.73 1.61
C LEU A 239 13.46 -4.77 3.14
N PRO A 240 12.38 -4.17 3.70
CA PRO A 240 12.18 -4.14 5.15
C PRO A 240 12.00 -5.55 5.71
N THR A 241 12.66 -5.79 6.83
CA THR A 241 12.49 -7.01 7.64
C THR A 241 11.11 -7.04 8.30
N PRO A 242 10.60 -8.21 8.73
CA PRO A 242 9.33 -8.30 9.47
C PRO A 242 9.27 -7.36 10.69
N GLU A 243 10.41 -7.15 11.36
CA GLU A 243 10.57 -6.25 12.50
C GLU A 243 10.56 -4.76 12.12
N GLU A 244 10.65 -4.43 10.83
CA GLU A 244 10.57 -3.06 10.30
C GLU A 244 9.19 -2.75 9.71
N GLN A 245 8.37 -3.76 9.45
CA GLN A 245 7.01 -3.65 8.92
C GLN A 245 5.96 -3.22 9.97
N TYR A 246 4.86 -2.67 9.47
CA TYR A 246 3.81 -2.05 10.28
C TYR A 246 2.53 -2.90 10.32
N ASP A 247 1.88 -2.93 11.48
CA ASP A 247 0.60 -3.61 11.68
C ASP A 247 -0.55 -2.81 11.07
N ILE A 248 -0.44 -1.48 11.03
CA ILE A 248 -1.49 -0.60 10.52
C ILE A 248 -0.88 0.38 9.55
N ILE A 249 -1.44 0.47 8.35
CA ILE A 249 -1.13 1.54 7.40
C ILE A 249 -2.36 2.44 7.27
N LEU A 250 -2.17 3.74 7.45
CA LEU A 250 -3.19 4.77 7.29
C LEU A 250 -2.87 5.60 6.04
N ALA A 251 -3.88 5.99 5.27
CA ALA A 251 -3.71 6.98 4.20
C ALA A 251 -5.02 7.74 3.96
N ALA A 252 -4.94 9.06 3.80
CA ALA A 252 -6.07 9.92 3.50
C ALA A 252 -5.82 10.75 2.24
N ASP A 253 -6.85 10.90 1.39
CA ASP A 253 -6.82 11.68 0.15
C ASP A 253 -5.61 11.39 -0.77
N SER A 254 -5.23 10.11 -0.87
CA SER A 254 -4.00 9.69 -1.54
C SER A 254 -4.14 9.47 -3.06
N LEU A 255 -5.35 9.58 -3.63
CA LEU A 255 -5.63 9.29 -5.04
C LEU A 255 -6.04 10.53 -5.85
N TYR A 256 -5.07 11.20 -6.45
CA TYR A 256 -5.29 12.36 -7.33
C TYR A 256 -4.46 12.32 -8.61
N SER A 257 -3.79 11.20 -8.89
CA SER A 257 -3.04 10.95 -10.12
C SER A 257 -3.24 9.51 -10.60
N PRO A 258 -3.25 9.25 -11.92
CA PRO A 258 -3.36 7.90 -12.47
C PRO A 258 -2.29 6.91 -11.99
N SER A 259 -1.11 7.38 -11.56
CA SER A 259 -0.04 6.51 -11.05
C SER A 259 -0.24 6.07 -9.59
N HIS A 260 -1.09 6.77 -8.83
CA HIS A 260 -1.18 6.56 -7.38
C HIS A 260 -1.71 5.19 -6.95
N PRO A 261 -2.68 4.55 -7.65
CA PRO A 261 -3.11 3.20 -7.29
C PRO A 261 -1.95 2.20 -7.27
N GLU A 262 -1.02 2.28 -8.22
CA GLU A 262 0.15 1.42 -8.28
C GLU A 262 1.17 1.77 -7.19
N LEU A 263 1.54 3.04 -7.09
CA LEU A 263 2.54 3.51 -6.13
C LEU A 263 2.12 3.23 -4.68
N LEU A 264 0.85 3.49 -4.34
CA LEU A 264 0.32 3.25 -3.00
C LEU A 264 0.33 1.75 -2.66
N VAL A 265 -0.09 0.89 -3.60
CA VAL A 265 -0.08 -0.57 -3.36
C VAL A 265 1.34 -1.11 -3.27
N ASN A 266 2.28 -0.57 -4.04
CA ASN A 266 3.70 -0.94 -3.91
C ASN A 266 4.22 -0.57 -2.53
N ALA A 267 3.96 0.65 -2.03
CA ALA A 267 4.33 1.04 -0.67
C ALA A 267 3.70 0.10 0.38
N ILE A 268 2.40 -0.18 0.29
CA ILE A 268 1.70 -1.12 1.18
C ILE A 268 2.34 -2.51 1.14
N THR A 269 2.71 -3.00 -0.05
CA THR A 269 3.29 -4.34 -0.23
C THR A 269 4.60 -4.51 0.52
N HIS A 270 5.44 -3.48 0.55
CA HIS A 270 6.72 -3.52 1.25
C HIS A 270 6.56 -3.34 2.76
N TRP A 271 5.69 -2.41 3.18
CA TRP A 271 5.66 -1.93 4.56
C TRP A 271 4.61 -2.60 5.45
N LEU A 272 3.59 -3.27 4.90
CA LEU A 272 2.55 -3.93 5.70
C LEU A 272 3.04 -5.29 6.22
N SER A 273 2.86 -5.54 7.52
CA SER A 273 3.18 -6.82 8.11
C SER A 273 2.23 -7.93 7.62
N ARG A 274 2.66 -9.18 7.68
CA ARG A 274 1.82 -10.36 7.34
C ARG A 274 1.04 -10.89 8.56
N GLY A 275 0.87 -10.05 9.59
CA GLY A 275 0.21 -10.42 10.84
C GLY A 275 -1.30 -10.59 10.68
N PRO A 276 -1.97 -11.39 11.55
CA PRO A 276 -3.43 -11.56 11.49
C PRO A 276 -4.18 -10.26 11.84
N ASN A 277 -3.50 -9.31 12.48
CA ASN A 277 -4.02 -7.99 12.81
C ASN A 277 -3.62 -6.91 11.81
N ALA A 278 -2.89 -7.27 10.74
CA ALA A 278 -2.39 -6.33 9.76
C ALA A 278 -3.54 -5.70 8.95
N ARG A 279 -3.60 -4.37 8.91
CA ARG A 279 -4.68 -3.63 8.26
C ARG A 279 -4.19 -2.42 7.50
N VAL A 280 -4.87 -2.10 6.42
CA VAL A 280 -4.75 -0.80 5.75
C VAL A 280 -6.08 -0.08 5.90
N VAL A 281 -6.05 1.17 6.35
CA VAL A 281 -7.22 2.04 6.49
C VAL A 281 -7.03 3.23 5.55
N LEU A 282 -7.96 3.36 4.62
CA LEU A 282 -7.92 4.36 3.57
C LEU A 282 -9.18 5.23 3.65
N GLU A 283 -9.02 6.54 3.49
CA GLU A 283 -10.14 7.46 3.29
C GLU A 283 -9.89 8.30 2.06
N MET A 284 -10.82 8.26 1.10
CA MET A 284 -10.64 8.93 -0.19
C MET A 284 -11.90 9.72 -0.55
N PRO A 285 -11.77 10.92 -1.14
CA PRO A 285 -12.91 11.65 -1.64
C PRO A 285 -13.49 10.96 -2.87
N LEU A 286 -14.81 10.82 -2.92
CA LEU A 286 -15.56 10.36 -4.09
C LEU A 286 -15.63 11.49 -5.12
N ARG A 287 -14.68 11.48 -6.04
CA ARG A 287 -14.64 12.37 -7.21
C ARG A 287 -14.85 11.54 -8.46
N GLU A 288 -15.83 11.89 -9.29
CA GLU A 288 -16.16 11.13 -10.51
C GLU A 288 -14.95 10.90 -11.42
N SER A 289 -14.08 11.90 -11.54
CA SER A 289 -12.85 11.82 -12.35
C SER A 289 -11.83 10.80 -11.85
N TYR A 290 -11.90 10.41 -10.57
CA TYR A 290 -10.95 9.49 -9.93
C TYR A 290 -11.56 8.12 -9.58
N LEU A 291 -12.82 7.86 -9.94
CA LEU A 291 -13.45 6.55 -9.76
C LEU A 291 -12.67 5.40 -10.43
N PRO A 292 -12.10 5.55 -11.64
CA PRO A 292 -11.27 4.50 -12.23
C PRO A 292 -10.06 4.13 -11.36
N GLN A 293 -9.43 5.13 -10.72
CA GLN A 293 -8.28 4.93 -9.83
C GLN A 293 -8.68 4.23 -8.53
N VAL A 294 -9.86 4.55 -7.98
CA VAL A 294 -10.40 3.85 -6.79
C VAL A 294 -10.66 2.37 -7.11
N GLU A 295 -11.26 2.08 -8.27
CA GLU A 295 -11.52 0.70 -8.69
C GLU A 295 -10.22 -0.06 -8.96
N GLU A 296 -9.25 0.57 -9.63
CA GLU A 296 -7.92 -0.01 -9.84
C GLU A 296 -7.22 -0.32 -8.50
N LEU A 297 -7.28 0.60 -7.54
CA LEU A 297 -6.72 0.40 -6.21
C LEU A 297 -7.35 -0.83 -5.53
N ARG A 298 -8.68 -0.97 -5.57
CA ARG A 298 -9.39 -2.14 -5.01
C ARG A 298 -8.92 -3.44 -5.65
N GLN A 299 -8.80 -3.47 -6.98
CA GLN A 299 -8.35 -4.66 -7.71
C GLN A 299 -6.90 -5.02 -7.33
N ARG A 300 -6.01 -4.04 -7.22
CA ARG A 300 -4.61 -4.25 -6.84
C ARG A 300 -4.47 -4.73 -5.39
N LEU A 301 -5.21 -4.15 -4.44
CA LEU A 301 -5.28 -4.64 -3.05
C LEU A 301 -5.82 -6.07 -2.97
N GLY A 302 -6.85 -6.40 -3.76
CA GLY A 302 -7.37 -7.76 -3.88
C GLY A 302 -6.35 -8.76 -4.45
N LYS A 303 -5.51 -8.34 -5.41
CA LYS A 303 -4.40 -9.15 -5.93
C LYS A 303 -3.31 -9.38 -4.87
N LEU A 304 -3.08 -8.42 -3.98
CA LEU A 304 -2.17 -8.55 -2.83
C LEU A 304 -2.70 -9.50 -1.74
N GLY A 305 -3.97 -9.90 -1.84
CA GLY A 305 -4.63 -10.79 -0.87
C GLY A 305 -5.32 -10.05 0.29
N LEU A 306 -5.50 -8.74 0.16
CA LEU A 306 -6.25 -7.93 1.11
C LEU A 306 -7.74 -7.91 0.70
N ALA A 307 -8.62 -8.06 1.67
CA ALA A 307 -10.07 -8.00 1.48
C ALA A 307 -10.67 -6.86 2.31
N VAL A 308 -11.71 -6.21 1.78
CA VAL A 308 -12.45 -5.17 2.50
C VAL A 308 -13.16 -5.79 3.69
N VAL A 309 -12.92 -5.23 4.88
CA VAL A 309 -13.52 -5.66 6.15
C VAL A 309 -14.54 -4.67 6.69
N GLU A 310 -14.36 -3.39 6.34
CA GLU A 310 -15.29 -2.32 6.65
C GLU A 310 -15.28 -1.32 5.50
N GLU A 311 -16.46 -0.85 5.13
CA GLU A 311 -16.64 0.20 4.16
C GLU A 311 -17.75 1.15 4.64
N GLY A 312 -17.56 2.45 4.43
CA GLY A 312 -18.60 3.43 4.72
C GLY A 312 -18.39 4.70 3.93
N GLU A 313 -19.45 5.50 3.85
CA GLU A 313 -19.41 6.79 3.18
C GLU A 313 -19.88 7.90 4.10
N GLU A 314 -19.17 9.02 4.05
CA GLU A 314 -19.44 10.19 4.87
C GLU A 314 -19.34 11.45 4.03
N THR A 315 -20.00 12.52 4.45
CA THR A 315 -19.91 13.82 3.80
C THR A 315 -19.35 14.83 4.78
N GLY A 316 -18.19 15.39 4.46
CA GLY A 316 -17.62 16.54 5.15
C GLY A 316 -17.70 17.79 4.27
N TYR A 317 -17.28 18.94 4.81
CA TYR A 317 -17.37 20.22 4.11
C TYR A 317 -15.97 20.85 4.00
N ASP A 318 -15.51 21.15 2.78
CA ASP A 318 -14.19 21.75 2.55
C ASP A 318 -14.22 23.28 2.71
N ASP A 319 -13.04 23.89 2.66
CA ASP A 319 -12.82 25.35 2.72
C ASP A 319 -13.39 26.11 1.52
N TRP A 320 -13.80 25.40 0.48
CA TRP A 320 -14.28 25.98 -0.75
C TRP A 320 -15.76 26.34 -0.64
N GLU A 321 -16.14 27.42 -1.33
CA GLU A 321 -17.53 27.85 -1.43
C GLU A 321 -18.06 27.56 -2.83
N THR A 322 -19.31 27.12 -2.90
CA THR A 322 -20.08 27.11 -4.15
C THR A 322 -20.44 28.55 -4.55
N ALA A 323 -20.96 28.74 -5.76
CA ALA A 323 -21.30 30.07 -6.28
C ALA A 323 -22.32 30.86 -5.43
N ASP A 324 -23.02 30.19 -4.51
CA ASP A 324 -23.99 30.75 -3.57
C ASP A 324 -23.41 31.01 -2.16
N GLY A 325 -22.11 30.76 -1.93
CA GLY A 325 -21.42 30.98 -0.65
C GLY A 325 -21.52 29.82 0.35
N SER A 326 -22.25 28.74 0.01
CA SER A 326 -22.34 27.54 0.87
C SER A 326 -21.06 26.67 0.78
N ALA A 327 -20.77 25.90 1.82
CA ALA A 327 -19.54 25.08 1.87
C ALA A 327 -19.62 23.90 0.87
N VAL A 328 -18.52 23.61 0.18
CA VAL A 328 -18.43 22.48 -0.75
C VAL A 328 -18.47 21.16 0.03
N ALA A 329 -19.56 20.42 -0.13
CA ALA A 329 -19.69 19.07 0.40
C ALA A 329 -18.77 18.10 -0.35
N VAL A 330 -18.00 17.31 0.39
CA VAL A 330 -17.11 16.27 -0.12
C VAL A 330 -17.56 14.94 0.46
N ARG A 331 -18.12 14.09 -0.40
CA ARG A 331 -18.43 12.70 -0.05
C ARG A 331 -17.12 11.91 -0.06
N CYS A 332 -16.85 11.13 0.97
CA CYS A 332 -15.67 10.29 1.09
C CYS A 332 -16.08 8.83 1.27
N THR A 333 -15.23 7.90 0.86
CA THR A 333 -15.34 6.47 1.13
C THR A 333 -14.17 6.04 1.99
N ALA A 334 -14.49 5.42 3.13
CA ALA A 334 -13.53 4.76 4.00
C ALA A 334 -13.46 3.27 3.67
N LEU A 335 -12.25 2.72 3.63
CA LEU A 335 -11.98 1.31 3.41
C LEU A 335 -10.98 0.80 4.45
N ALA A 336 -11.40 -0.15 5.27
CA ALA A 336 -10.48 -0.99 6.00
C ALA A 336 -10.29 -2.29 5.21
N VAL A 337 -9.04 -2.66 4.93
CA VAL A 337 -8.71 -3.95 4.31
C VAL A 337 -7.75 -4.74 5.20
N SER A 338 -7.93 -6.06 5.21
CA SER A 338 -7.14 -7.00 6.02
C SER A 338 -6.81 -8.25 5.20
N GLU A 339 -5.71 -8.93 5.53
CA GLU A 339 -5.31 -10.15 4.82
C GLU A 339 -6.37 -11.26 5.01
N GLN A 340 -6.85 -11.83 3.90
CA GLN A 340 -7.80 -12.94 3.92
C GLN A 340 -7.07 -14.29 3.82
N ARG A 341 -6.39 -14.71 4.91
CA ARG A 341 -5.52 -15.90 4.94
C ARG A 341 -6.14 -17.15 4.30
N LYS A 342 -7.36 -17.54 4.69
CA LYS A 342 -8.02 -18.74 4.13
C LYS A 342 -8.37 -18.65 2.65
N ALA A 343 -8.77 -17.47 2.15
CA ALA A 343 -9.08 -17.32 0.73
C ALA A 343 -7.80 -17.24 -0.11
N ASN A 344 -6.75 -16.60 0.43
CA ASN A 344 -5.43 -16.54 -0.17
C ASN A 344 -4.78 -17.93 -0.21
N GLU A 345 -4.81 -18.68 0.89
CA GLU A 345 -4.39 -20.08 0.95
C GLU A 345 -5.15 -20.90 -0.10
N ARG A 346 -6.49 -20.86 -0.11
CA ARG A 346 -7.28 -21.57 -1.14
C ARG A 346 -6.95 -21.16 -2.56
N LYS A 347 -6.70 -19.88 -2.83
CA LYS A 347 -6.35 -19.37 -4.17
C LYS A 347 -4.93 -19.78 -4.56
N ASN A 348 -4.00 -19.78 -3.61
CA ASN A 348 -2.63 -20.22 -3.81
C ASN A 348 -2.58 -21.74 -4.01
N ASP A 349 -3.31 -22.50 -3.19
CA ASP A 349 -3.51 -23.93 -3.33
C ASP A 349 -4.15 -24.26 -4.68
N ALA A 350 -5.21 -23.55 -5.09
CA ALA A 350 -5.81 -23.74 -6.41
C ALA A 350 -4.83 -23.45 -7.56
N ARG A 351 -3.93 -22.46 -7.42
CA ARG A 351 -2.87 -22.18 -8.41
C ARG A 351 -1.81 -23.27 -8.44
N ARG A 352 -1.42 -23.81 -7.28
CA ARG A 352 -0.45 -24.91 -7.15
C ARG A 352 -1.01 -26.24 -7.66
N MET A 353 -2.30 -26.48 -7.43
CA MET A 353 -3.04 -27.66 -7.89
C MET A 353 -3.50 -27.58 -9.35
N ALA A 354 -3.29 -26.45 -10.03
CA ALA A 354 -3.57 -26.34 -11.45
C ALA A 354 -2.63 -27.27 -12.23
N LYS A 355 -3.21 -28.22 -12.95
CA LYS A 355 -2.49 -29.19 -13.77
C LYS A 355 -1.85 -28.51 -14.98
N PHE A 356 -0.61 -28.86 -15.29
CA PHE A 356 0.13 -28.34 -16.44
C PHE A 356 1.01 -29.42 -17.07
N HIS A 357 1.37 -29.21 -18.33
CA HIS A 357 2.42 -29.97 -19.01
C HIS A 357 3.74 -29.21 -18.93
N ILE A 358 4.86 -29.92 -19.07
CA ILE A 358 6.18 -29.31 -19.11
C ILE A 358 6.75 -29.48 -20.52
N ASP A 359 7.09 -28.36 -21.15
CA ASP A 359 7.74 -28.32 -22.46
C ASP A 359 9.16 -27.77 -22.29
N ALA A 360 10.14 -28.35 -22.97
CA ALA A 360 11.52 -27.88 -22.96
C ALA A 360 11.70 -26.74 -23.98
N GLU A 361 12.36 -25.66 -23.56
CA GLU A 361 12.74 -24.55 -24.41
C GLU A 361 14.26 -24.39 -24.37
N CYS A 362 14.89 -24.35 -25.55
CA CYS A 362 16.33 -24.17 -25.69
C CYS A 362 16.60 -22.75 -26.19
N THR A 363 17.71 -22.13 -25.77
CA THR A 363 18.07 -20.77 -26.19
C THR A 363 19.23 -20.70 -27.19
N GLY A 364 19.85 -21.83 -27.50
CA GLY A 364 20.90 -21.94 -28.50
C GLY A 364 20.37 -22.32 -29.89
N ASP A 365 21.29 -22.32 -30.86
CA ASP A 365 21.03 -22.60 -32.27
C ASP A 365 21.77 -23.87 -32.76
N THR A 366 22.21 -24.74 -31.84
CA THR A 366 22.87 -26.01 -32.19
C THR A 366 21.89 -27.01 -32.79
N GLN A 367 22.40 -28.09 -33.38
CA GLN A 367 21.55 -29.14 -33.93
C GLN A 367 20.74 -29.79 -32.80
N GLU A 368 21.38 -30.01 -31.66
CA GLU A 368 20.80 -30.58 -30.44
C GLU A 368 19.70 -29.66 -29.88
N ASP A 369 19.95 -28.34 -29.83
CA ASP A 369 18.94 -27.35 -29.44
C ASP A 369 17.68 -27.44 -30.32
N CYS A 370 17.86 -27.47 -31.64
CA CYS A 370 16.77 -27.57 -32.61
C CYS A 370 15.97 -28.86 -32.44
N GLU A 371 16.64 -29.94 -32.08
CA GLU A 371 16.01 -31.23 -31.86
C GLU A 371 15.17 -31.25 -30.58
N VAL A 372 15.68 -30.69 -29.48
CA VAL A 372 15.05 -30.75 -28.15
C VAL A 372 14.01 -29.64 -27.93
N ASN A 373 14.16 -28.49 -28.58
CA ASN A 373 13.29 -27.34 -28.39
C ASN A 373 11.82 -27.65 -28.73
N GLY A 374 10.92 -27.33 -27.82
CA GLY A 374 9.48 -27.58 -27.92
C GLY A 374 9.06 -29.04 -27.65
N ARG A 375 9.97 -29.93 -27.22
CA ARG A 375 9.61 -31.28 -26.79
C ARG A 375 8.93 -31.27 -25.42
N ARG A 376 7.99 -32.18 -25.23
CA ARG A 376 7.22 -32.35 -23.99
C ARG A 376 7.86 -33.41 -23.10
N VAL A 377 7.77 -33.18 -21.79
CA VAL A 377 8.19 -34.12 -20.77
C VAL A 377 7.27 -35.34 -20.75
N VAL A 378 7.88 -36.53 -20.85
CA VAL A 378 7.23 -37.84 -20.79
C VAL A 378 7.97 -38.74 -19.80
N LEU A 379 7.25 -39.73 -19.27
CA LEU A 379 7.72 -40.66 -18.26
C LEU A 379 7.83 -42.06 -18.86
N ARG A 380 8.99 -42.69 -18.70
CA ARG A 380 9.22 -44.08 -19.13
C ARG A 380 10.28 -44.73 -18.23
N ASP A 381 10.10 -46.00 -17.87
CA ASP A 381 11.10 -46.80 -17.14
C ASP A 381 11.71 -46.11 -15.89
N ASN A 382 10.88 -45.43 -15.09
CA ASN A 382 11.27 -44.65 -13.89
C ASN A 382 12.13 -43.41 -14.16
N LYS A 383 12.31 -43.00 -15.42
CA LYS A 383 13.09 -41.82 -15.83
C LYS A 383 12.25 -40.84 -16.64
N VAL A 384 12.68 -39.58 -16.62
CA VAL A 384 12.03 -38.45 -17.31
C VAL A 384 12.73 -38.19 -18.64
N TYR A 385 11.97 -38.15 -19.72
CA TYR A 385 12.44 -37.97 -21.10
C TYR A 385 11.73 -36.81 -21.82
N LEU A 386 12.30 -36.35 -22.94
CA LEU A 386 11.73 -35.35 -23.82
C LEU A 386 11.31 -35.95 -25.16
N GLN A 387 10.02 -35.82 -25.50
CA GLN A 387 9.43 -36.36 -26.72
C GLN A 387 8.65 -35.29 -27.50
N ASN A 388 8.61 -35.39 -28.82
CA ASN A 388 7.86 -34.45 -29.65
C ASN A 388 6.34 -34.55 -29.38
N ALA A 389 5.72 -33.43 -29.00
CA ALA A 389 4.29 -33.34 -28.71
C ALA A 389 3.39 -33.72 -29.91
N ARG A 390 3.92 -33.71 -31.14
CA ARG A 390 3.15 -33.96 -32.38
C ARG A 390 3.44 -35.29 -33.08
N SER A 391 4.31 -36.16 -32.55
CA SER A 391 4.55 -37.47 -33.19
C SER A 391 3.46 -38.48 -32.80
N SER A 392 2.33 -38.45 -33.50
CA SER A 392 1.30 -39.49 -33.46
C SER A 392 1.70 -40.67 -34.36
N THR A 393 2.90 -41.22 -34.20
CA THR A 393 3.31 -42.47 -34.84
C THR A 393 3.06 -43.62 -33.89
N SER A 394 2.13 -44.48 -34.28
CA SER A 394 1.50 -45.59 -33.53
C SER A 394 2.43 -46.71 -33.03
N GLN A 395 3.75 -46.54 -33.08
CA GLN A 395 4.72 -47.48 -32.49
C GLN A 395 5.40 -46.95 -31.22
N ALA A 396 5.61 -45.63 -31.08
CA ALA A 396 6.28 -45.03 -29.91
C ALA A 396 5.35 -44.79 -28.70
N GLN A 397 4.03 -44.84 -28.90
CA GLN A 397 3.02 -44.66 -27.85
C GLN A 397 2.87 -45.87 -26.90
N SER A 398 3.56 -46.99 -27.14
CA SER A 398 3.27 -48.23 -26.41
C SER A 398 3.87 -48.31 -24.99
N GLN A 399 4.76 -47.38 -24.59
CA GLN A 399 5.42 -47.42 -23.27
C GLN A 399 5.67 -46.06 -22.56
N SER A 400 5.52 -44.90 -23.20
CA SER A 400 5.73 -43.59 -22.55
C SER A 400 4.41 -42.91 -22.14
N HIS A 401 4.38 -42.33 -20.93
CA HIS A 401 3.23 -41.59 -20.39
C HIS A 401 3.52 -40.09 -20.36
N THR A 402 2.62 -39.27 -20.92
CA THR A 402 2.77 -37.80 -20.89
C THR A 402 2.59 -37.27 -19.47
N ALA A 403 3.59 -36.55 -18.96
CA ALA A 403 3.57 -36.01 -17.61
C ALA A 403 2.57 -34.86 -17.49
N GLU A 404 1.50 -35.06 -16.73
CA GLU A 404 0.61 -33.99 -16.29
C GLU A 404 0.95 -33.67 -14.83
N CYS A 405 1.51 -32.49 -14.60
CA CYS A 405 2.15 -32.11 -13.34
C CYS A 405 1.33 -31.09 -12.55
N PHE A 406 1.52 -31.08 -11.23
CA PHE A 406 1.03 -30.04 -10.31
C PHE A 406 1.92 -30.00 -9.05
N TYR A 407 1.81 -28.93 -8.26
CA TYR A 407 2.62 -28.74 -7.04
C TYR A 407 1.79 -29.01 -5.79
N ILE A 408 2.38 -29.73 -4.84
CA ILE A 408 1.88 -29.86 -3.46
C ILE A 408 3.06 -30.00 -2.49
N ASP A 409 2.83 -29.79 -1.20
CA ASP A 409 3.88 -30.00 -0.20
C ASP A 409 4.37 -31.45 -0.23
N TYR A 410 5.69 -31.63 -0.25
CA TYR A 410 6.27 -32.96 -0.20
C TYR A 410 6.06 -33.58 1.20
N PRO A 411 5.51 -34.80 1.30
CA PRO A 411 5.18 -35.43 2.58
C PRO A 411 6.43 -35.92 3.32
N GLU A 412 7.01 -35.06 4.16
CA GLU A 412 8.18 -35.37 4.99
C GLU A 412 7.89 -36.39 6.10
N THR A 413 8.91 -37.14 6.50
CA THR A 413 8.88 -37.94 7.73
C THR A 413 9.41 -37.12 8.91
N GLU A 414 9.23 -37.58 10.15
CA GLU A 414 9.74 -36.86 11.32
C GLU A 414 11.29 -36.73 11.27
N GLU A 415 11.97 -37.69 10.65
CA GLU A 415 13.42 -37.65 10.45
C GLU A 415 13.84 -36.59 9.41
N THR A 416 13.06 -36.33 8.35
CA THR A 416 13.43 -35.40 7.26
C THR A 416 12.80 -34.01 7.40
N LYS A 417 11.87 -33.81 8.33
CA LYS A 417 11.16 -32.55 8.59
C LYS A 417 12.06 -31.33 8.81
N HIS A 418 13.27 -31.54 9.32
CA HIS A 418 14.25 -30.48 9.54
C HIS A 418 14.86 -29.92 8.24
N LEU A 419 14.79 -30.66 7.13
CA LEU A 419 15.36 -30.28 5.83
C LEU A 419 14.54 -29.23 5.07
N LYS A 420 13.29 -28.96 5.49
CA LYS A 420 12.38 -27.95 4.92
C LYS A 420 12.35 -27.95 3.38
N ARG A 421 12.20 -29.12 2.74
CA ARG A 421 12.31 -29.26 1.28
C ARG A 421 11.16 -28.62 0.49
N GLY A 422 10.10 -28.18 1.17
CA GLY A 422 9.05 -27.35 0.58
C GLY A 422 8.16 -28.10 -0.41
N LEU A 423 7.86 -27.44 -1.53
CA LEU A 423 6.98 -27.95 -2.57
C LEU A 423 7.64 -29.08 -3.37
N GLY A 424 6.88 -30.15 -3.58
CA GLY A 424 7.22 -31.24 -4.49
C GLY A 424 6.45 -31.12 -5.82
N LEU A 425 7.05 -31.64 -6.89
CA LEU A 425 6.41 -31.75 -8.20
C LEU A 425 5.77 -33.14 -8.35
N VAL A 426 4.44 -33.18 -8.40
CA VAL A 426 3.68 -34.41 -8.65
C VAL A 426 3.36 -34.52 -10.14
N THR A 427 3.38 -35.74 -10.66
CA THR A 427 2.97 -36.06 -12.03
C THR A 427 2.01 -37.25 -12.05
N THR A 428 1.13 -37.30 -13.04
CA THR A 428 0.44 -38.54 -13.42
C THR A 428 1.44 -39.53 -14.03
N ILE A 429 1.33 -40.81 -13.71
CA ILE A 429 2.19 -41.90 -14.24
C ILE A 429 1.40 -42.97 -15.01
N SER A 430 0.08 -43.00 -14.82
CA SER A 430 -0.86 -43.83 -15.57
C SER A 430 -2.22 -43.15 -15.56
N ASN A 431 -2.94 -43.23 -16.68
CA ASN A 431 -4.31 -42.73 -16.79
C ASN A 431 -5.34 -43.72 -16.25
N ASN A 432 -5.04 -45.02 -16.27
CA ASN A 432 -5.96 -46.07 -15.84
C ASN A 432 -5.22 -47.36 -15.39
N PRO A 433 -5.22 -47.71 -14.09
CA PRO A 433 -5.75 -46.92 -12.98
C PRO A 433 -4.96 -45.61 -12.81
N PRO A 434 -5.62 -44.50 -12.44
CA PRO A 434 -4.94 -43.23 -12.21
C PRO A 434 -3.93 -43.41 -11.08
N ALA A 435 -2.65 -43.20 -11.42
CA ALA A 435 -1.57 -43.27 -10.46
C ALA A 435 -0.73 -41.99 -10.52
N LEU A 436 -0.22 -41.59 -9.36
CA LEU A 436 0.60 -40.39 -9.19
C LEU A 436 2.01 -40.78 -8.75
N GLY A 437 2.99 -40.02 -9.20
CA GLY A 437 4.38 -40.11 -8.78
C GLY A 437 4.95 -38.73 -8.51
N TRP A 438 6.07 -38.69 -7.80
CA TRP A 438 6.87 -37.49 -7.58
C TRP A 438 7.97 -37.44 -8.62
N ILE A 439 8.22 -36.27 -9.21
CA ILE A 439 9.43 -36.02 -9.98
C ILE A 439 10.52 -35.58 -9.01
N TYR A 440 11.69 -36.22 -9.10
CA TYR A 440 12.84 -35.96 -8.24
C TYR A 440 14.14 -36.15 -9.02
N VAL A 441 15.22 -35.58 -8.51
CA VAL A 441 16.56 -35.73 -9.09
C VAL A 441 17.33 -36.74 -8.27
N ASP A 442 17.83 -37.79 -8.91
CA ASP A 442 18.69 -38.77 -8.27
C ASP A 442 19.98 -38.10 -7.77
N LYS A 443 20.21 -38.09 -6.46
CA LYS A 443 21.40 -37.47 -5.83
C LYS A 443 22.75 -37.97 -6.35
N ASN A 444 22.81 -39.17 -6.96
CA ASN A 444 24.07 -39.74 -7.46
C ASN A 444 24.22 -39.56 -8.97
N THR A 445 23.14 -39.75 -9.74
CA THR A 445 23.21 -39.71 -11.22
C THR A 445 22.75 -38.39 -11.82
N HIS A 446 22.16 -37.51 -11.01
CA HIS A 446 21.54 -36.24 -11.41
C HIS A 446 20.43 -36.37 -12.46
N GLU A 447 19.96 -37.59 -12.70
CA GLU A 447 18.83 -37.88 -13.58
C GLU A 447 17.52 -37.45 -12.94
N LEU A 448 16.65 -36.80 -13.71
CA LEU A 448 15.25 -36.66 -13.32
C LEU A 448 14.57 -38.02 -13.43
N LYS A 449 14.05 -38.48 -12.31
CA LYS A 449 13.31 -39.72 -12.15
C LYS A 449 11.91 -39.44 -11.64
N TYR A 450 11.05 -40.43 -11.76
CA TYR A 450 9.73 -40.39 -11.15
C TYR A 450 9.46 -41.65 -10.33
N GLY A 451 8.64 -41.53 -9.28
CA GLY A 451 8.38 -42.65 -8.38
C GLY A 451 7.52 -42.31 -7.17
N ASN A 452 7.29 -43.31 -6.31
CA ASN A 452 6.57 -43.10 -5.06
C ASN A 452 7.46 -42.44 -3.99
N ARG A 453 6.88 -42.10 -2.84
CA ARG A 453 7.61 -41.44 -1.73
C ARG A 453 8.81 -42.26 -1.24
N SER A 454 8.67 -43.58 -1.09
CA SER A 454 9.75 -44.43 -0.59
C SER A 454 10.95 -44.46 -1.54
N GLN A 455 10.72 -44.26 -2.84
CA GLN A 455 11.78 -44.14 -3.83
C GLN A 455 12.39 -42.74 -3.82
N SER A 456 11.58 -41.68 -3.70
CA SER A 456 12.07 -40.30 -3.87
C SER A 456 12.70 -39.68 -2.62
N ILE A 457 12.33 -40.13 -1.41
CA ILE A 457 12.67 -39.46 -0.14
C ILE A 457 14.19 -39.30 0.12
N GLU A 458 15.02 -40.21 -0.39
CA GLU A 458 16.47 -40.14 -0.20
C GLU A 458 17.20 -39.25 -1.22
N HIS A 459 16.48 -38.72 -2.21
CA HIS A 459 16.99 -37.94 -3.32
C HIS A 459 16.57 -36.47 -3.22
N VAL A 460 16.84 -35.67 -4.26
CA VAL A 460 16.49 -34.25 -4.30
C VAL A 460 15.05 -34.10 -4.81
N VAL A 461 14.14 -33.80 -3.91
CA VAL A 461 12.69 -33.77 -4.16
C VAL A 461 12.07 -32.37 -4.20
N GLY A 462 12.88 -31.33 -3.96
CA GLY A 462 12.43 -29.94 -3.88
C GLY A 462 13.46 -29.02 -3.22
N PRO A 463 13.16 -27.71 -3.09
CA PRO A 463 11.88 -27.11 -3.43
C PRO A 463 11.71 -26.95 -4.94
N TRP A 464 10.58 -27.45 -5.46
CA TRP A 464 10.12 -27.15 -6.81
C TRP A 464 9.25 -25.89 -6.78
N ASP A 465 9.48 -24.97 -7.71
CA ASP A 465 8.64 -23.78 -7.84
C ASP A 465 8.60 -23.31 -9.29
N TRP A 466 8.07 -22.10 -9.52
CA TRP A 466 8.14 -21.42 -10.79
C TRP A 466 8.66 -19.99 -10.66
N THR A 467 9.21 -19.44 -11.74
CA THR A 467 9.63 -18.04 -11.80
C THR A 467 8.43 -17.10 -11.71
N GLY A 468 8.57 -15.87 -11.21
CA GLY A 468 7.45 -14.94 -10.95
C GLY A 468 6.51 -14.62 -12.13
N ASP A 469 6.90 -14.95 -13.36
CA ASP A 469 6.05 -14.90 -14.57
C ASP A 469 5.11 -16.13 -14.73
N GLU A 470 5.17 -17.07 -13.79
CA GLU A 470 4.45 -18.36 -13.74
C GLU A 470 4.77 -19.36 -14.85
N LYS A 471 5.81 -19.10 -15.64
CA LYS A 471 6.09 -19.88 -16.86
C LYS A 471 7.24 -20.85 -16.73
N THR A 472 8.27 -20.58 -15.95
CA THR A 472 9.48 -21.43 -15.92
C THR A 472 9.50 -22.26 -14.65
N VAL A 473 9.71 -23.57 -14.76
CA VAL A 473 9.90 -24.48 -13.62
C VAL A 473 11.31 -24.29 -13.06
N VAL A 474 11.45 -24.24 -11.73
CA VAL A 474 12.72 -24.15 -11.01
C VAL A 474 12.80 -25.22 -9.93
N LEU A 475 14.02 -25.63 -9.59
CA LEU A 475 14.33 -26.58 -8.51
C LEU A 475 15.49 -26.00 -7.68
N GLU A 476 15.39 -26.06 -6.34
CA GLU A 476 16.36 -25.48 -5.41
C GLU A 476 16.67 -23.99 -5.73
N ASP A 477 15.66 -23.24 -6.18
CA ASP A 477 15.75 -21.84 -6.63
C ASP A 477 16.71 -21.57 -7.80
N LYS A 478 17.22 -22.62 -8.47
CA LYS A 478 18.10 -22.51 -9.63
C LYS A 478 17.30 -22.51 -10.93
N LYS A 479 17.40 -21.42 -11.69
CA LYS A 479 16.83 -21.30 -13.04
C LYS A 479 17.83 -21.82 -14.08
N GLY A 480 17.36 -22.70 -14.97
CA GLY A 480 18.14 -23.12 -16.15
C GLY A 480 19.26 -24.13 -15.85
N ALA A 481 19.21 -24.82 -14.71
CA ALA A 481 20.13 -25.88 -14.37
C ALA A 481 19.70 -27.26 -14.92
N PHE A 482 18.75 -27.31 -15.86
CA PHE A 482 18.34 -28.57 -16.47
C PHE A 482 19.12 -28.79 -17.76
N VAL A 483 19.54 -30.03 -18.00
CA VAL A 483 20.27 -30.42 -19.20
C VAL A 483 19.58 -31.64 -19.80
N ALA A 484 19.36 -31.64 -21.11
CA ALA A 484 18.90 -32.80 -21.85
C ALA A 484 20.11 -33.55 -22.39
N VAL A 485 20.18 -34.85 -22.17
CA VAL A 485 21.28 -35.72 -22.64
C VAL A 485 20.68 -36.86 -23.47
N GLU A 486 21.23 -37.10 -24.66
CA GLU A 486 20.82 -38.21 -25.52
C GLU A 486 21.32 -39.55 -24.95
N GLU A 487 20.41 -40.51 -24.77
CA GLU A 487 20.75 -41.85 -24.28
C GLU A 487 21.15 -42.78 -25.43
N GLU A 488 22.30 -43.47 -25.28
CA GLU A 488 22.92 -44.31 -26.33
C GLU A 488 22.08 -45.54 -26.71
N ASP A 489 21.16 -45.96 -25.85
CA ASP A 489 20.26 -47.09 -26.06
C ASP A 489 19.12 -46.76 -27.07
N GLY A 490 19.11 -45.56 -27.62
CA GLY A 490 18.07 -45.07 -28.53
C GLY A 490 16.78 -44.69 -27.81
N SER A 491 16.81 -44.59 -26.48
CA SER A 491 15.68 -44.14 -25.66
C SER A 491 15.30 -42.68 -25.91
N GLY A 492 16.18 -41.89 -26.51
CA GLY A 492 15.99 -40.47 -26.78
C GLY A 492 16.61 -39.61 -25.69
N TRP A 493 16.04 -38.43 -25.45
CA TRP A 493 16.66 -37.40 -24.61
C TRP A 493 16.17 -37.49 -23.17
N GLY A 494 17.04 -37.89 -22.25
CA GLY A 494 16.79 -37.89 -20.81
C GLY A 494 17.03 -36.51 -20.21
N VAL A 495 16.31 -36.15 -19.15
CA VAL A 495 16.48 -34.86 -18.45
C VAL A 495 17.30 -35.05 -17.19
N TYR A 496 18.27 -34.18 -16.98
CA TYR A 496 19.19 -34.15 -15.85
C TYR A 496 19.17 -32.77 -15.20
N PHE A 497 19.63 -32.68 -13.95
CA PHE A 497 19.73 -31.44 -13.20
C PHE A 497 21.16 -31.21 -12.72
N ASP A 498 21.78 -30.16 -13.23
CA ASP A 498 23.11 -29.72 -12.85
C ASP A 498 23.09 -29.06 -11.46
N ARG A 499 23.20 -29.91 -10.44
CA ARG A 499 23.21 -29.47 -9.06
C ARG A 499 24.54 -28.81 -8.67
N ASP A 500 25.65 -29.26 -9.24
CA ASP A 500 27.00 -28.84 -8.86
C ASP A 500 27.47 -27.59 -9.63
N GLY A 501 26.79 -27.25 -10.73
CA GLY A 501 27.11 -26.09 -11.56
C GLY A 501 28.31 -26.34 -12.47
N ASP A 502 28.56 -27.60 -12.82
CA ASP A 502 29.68 -28.06 -13.65
C ASP A 502 29.23 -28.56 -15.03
N GLU A 503 28.01 -28.20 -15.44
CA GLU A 503 27.39 -28.68 -16.68
C GLU A 503 27.28 -30.21 -16.75
N LEU A 504 27.16 -30.87 -15.58
CA LEU A 504 27.13 -32.33 -15.39
C LEU A 504 28.44 -33.05 -15.74
N ALA A 505 29.55 -32.33 -15.94
CA ALA A 505 30.80 -32.92 -16.40
C ALA A 505 31.27 -34.09 -15.53
N GLY A 506 31.31 -33.92 -14.20
CA GLY A 506 31.76 -34.99 -13.29
C GLY A 506 30.83 -36.20 -13.29
N VAL A 507 29.51 -35.95 -13.28
CA VAL A 507 28.51 -37.02 -13.18
C VAL A 507 28.36 -37.80 -14.49
N LEU A 508 28.55 -37.15 -15.64
CA LEU A 508 28.58 -37.81 -16.94
C LEU A 508 29.88 -38.58 -17.16
N GLU A 509 31.02 -38.09 -16.67
CA GLU A 509 32.30 -38.83 -16.71
C GLU A 509 32.19 -40.17 -15.96
N GLU A 510 31.67 -40.15 -14.72
CA GLU A 510 31.50 -41.36 -13.90
C GLU A 510 30.54 -42.38 -14.53
N GLN A 511 29.56 -41.89 -15.31
CA GLN A 511 28.60 -42.74 -16.03
C GLN A 511 29.10 -43.19 -17.41
N GLY A 512 30.26 -42.72 -17.86
CA GLY A 512 30.78 -42.99 -19.21
C GLY A 512 29.93 -42.35 -20.31
N LYS A 513 29.23 -41.24 -20.01
CA LYS A 513 28.33 -40.50 -20.91
C LYS A 513 28.90 -39.14 -21.35
N LEU A 514 30.19 -38.90 -21.13
CA LEU A 514 30.83 -37.62 -21.44
C LEU A 514 30.78 -37.28 -22.94
N ASP A 515 30.76 -38.31 -23.79
CA ASP A 515 30.72 -38.17 -25.25
C ASP A 515 29.28 -38.07 -25.82
N ASN A 516 28.25 -38.14 -24.96
CA ASN A 516 26.86 -38.07 -25.39
C ASN A 516 26.49 -36.65 -25.81
N ALA A 517 25.60 -36.52 -26.79
CA ALA A 517 25.03 -35.23 -27.16
C ALA A 517 24.21 -34.67 -25.98
N PHE A 518 24.44 -33.41 -25.62
CA PHE A 518 23.71 -32.73 -24.55
C PHE A 518 23.36 -31.29 -24.93
N THR A 519 22.30 -30.75 -24.35
CA THR A 519 21.94 -29.34 -24.46
C THR A 519 21.30 -28.82 -23.16
N PRO A 520 21.66 -27.62 -22.67
CA PRO A 520 20.94 -26.94 -21.59
C PRO A 520 19.50 -26.61 -21.98
N VAL A 521 18.54 -26.93 -21.11
CA VAL A 521 17.12 -26.73 -21.35
C VAL A 521 16.46 -25.91 -20.26
N VAL A 522 15.47 -25.10 -20.67
CA VAL A 522 14.58 -24.38 -19.76
C VAL A 522 13.23 -25.09 -19.77
N LEU A 523 12.82 -25.62 -18.61
CA LEU A 523 11.53 -26.28 -18.48
C LEU A 523 10.41 -25.26 -18.31
N LYS A 524 9.44 -25.25 -19.22
CA LYS A 524 8.31 -24.32 -19.25
C LYS A 524 6.99 -25.00 -18.88
N ARG A 525 6.22 -24.35 -18.02
CA ARG A 525 4.84 -24.73 -17.66
C ARG A 525 3.90 -24.33 -18.78
N ASN A 526 3.15 -25.30 -19.28
CA ASN A 526 2.11 -25.10 -20.28
C ASN A 526 0.76 -25.55 -19.73
N LEU A 527 -0.12 -24.58 -19.46
CA LEU A 527 -1.49 -24.81 -18.97
C LEU A 527 -2.47 -25.19 -20.10
N ASN A 528 -2.09 -24.97 -21.36
CA ASN A 528 -2.89 -25.32 -22.53
C ASN A 528 -2.39 -26.68 -23.05
N GLY A 529 -2.95 -27.74 -22.49
CA GLY A 529 -2.66 -29.13 -22.86
C GLY A 529 -3.19 -29.51 -24.23
#